data_AF-A0A3B8V8N9-F1
#
_entry.id   AF-A0A3B8V8N9-F1
#
_cell.length_a   1.000
_cell.length_b   1.000
_cell.length_c   1.000
_cell.angle_alpha   90.00
_cell.angle_beta   90.00
_cell.angle_gamma   90.00
#
_symmetry.space_group_name_H-M   'P 1'
#
loop_
_entity.id
_entity.type
_entity.pdbx_description
1 polymer ?
#
loop_
_entity_poly.entity_id
_entity_poly.type
_entity_poly.pdbx_seq_one_letter_code
_entity_poly.pdbx_strand_id
1 'polypeptide(L)'
;STIGAYGKTNAYYLRQYENWQKFGGEVSLWRYSARFDNYFVPSDSISSMQSVYRAAAKYSADNFADQGVSGTTVAANFNALKIYLKSKLAKNVNEDIDTLLKNFCNAYYGAAGEKMYAFLLAEQAWLKTLSEKVKEDTGADKTGCHIICNSDLFNAKYWDDTPSGVLIKKYDASMLKGWYSDYIEAALDLVAENSEYAKRIRIEGIAVRYMIYAVYNDDSYGDFSRIAADAKLLGITRFAEGNSFTNTESYERDGTIDNLS
;
A
#
# COMPACT_ATOMS: atom_id res chain seq x y z
N SER A 1 -2.89 -20.47 13.62
CA SER A 1 -1.49 -20.04 13.52
C SER A 1 -1.39 -18.58 13.92
N THR A 2 -0.40 -18.25 14.72
CA THR A 2 -0.25 -16.97 15.43
C THR A 2 0.32 -15.91 14.48
N ILE A 3 -0.53 -15.05 13.91
CA ILE A 3 -0.11 -13.84 13.21
C ILE A 3 0.27 -12.81 14.28
N GLY A 4 1.49 -12.94 14.80
CA GLY A 4 2.06 -12.01 15.77
C GLY A 4 2.39 -10.66 15.12
N ALA A 5 2.38 -9.60 15.93
CA ALA A 5 2.85 -8.28 15.52
C ALA A 5 4.29 -8.39 14.99
N TYR A 6 4.47 -8.34 13.66
CA TYR A 6 5.78 -8.45 13.03
C TYR A 6 6.68 -7.27 13.44
N GLY A 7 7.93 -7.55 13.82
CA GLY A 7 8.99 -6.56 14.10
C GLY A 7 9.26 -6.29 15.58
N LYS A 8 10.54 -6.18 15.97
CA LYS A 8 10.97 -5.85 17.36
C LYS A 8 10.31 -4.58 17.89
N THR A 9 10.05 -3.63 16.98
CA THR A 9 9.42 -2.34 17.23
C THR A 9 7.93 -2.47 17.58
N ASN A 10 7.17 -3.29 16.85
CA ASN A 10 5.73 -3.47 17.15
C ASN A 10 5.52 -4.23 18.46
N ALA A 11 6.37 -5.22 18.77
CA ALA A 11 6.35 -5.90 20.07
C ALA A 11 6.71 -4.94 21.22
N TYR A 12 7.62 -3.98 20.99
CA TYR A 12 7.92 -2.93 21.97
C TYR A 12 6.70 -2.05 22.24
N TYR A 13 6.04 -1.53 21.20
CA TYR A 13 4.86 -0.67 21.36
C TYR A 13 3.67 -1.42 21.98
N LEU A 14 3.46 -2.69 21.62
CA LEU A 14 2.44 -3.53 22.25
C LEU A 14 2.67 -3.66 23.77
N ARG A 15 3.93 -3.85 24.20
CA ARG A 15 4.29 -3.87 25.63
C ARG A 15 4.10 -2.51 26.30
N GLN A 16 4.38 -1.40 25.62
CA GLN A 16 4.08 -0.08 26.18
C GLN A 16 2.58 0.09 26.39
N TYR A 17 1.78 -0.35 25.43
CA TYR A 17 0.33 -0.32 25.50
C TYR A 17 -0.21 -1.15 26.68
N GLU A 18 0.31 -2.38 26.84
CA GLU A 18 0.03 -3.24 28.00
C GLU A 18 0.41 -2.60 29.34
N ASN A 19 1.50 -1.83 29.38
CA ASN A 19 1.97 -1.18 30.59
C ASN A 19 1.15 0.08 30.91
N TRP A 20 0.74 0.87 29.91
CA TRP A 20 -0.07 2.07 30.09
C TRP A 20 -1.43 1.75 30.72
N GLN A 21 -2.04 0.63 30.34
CA GLN A 21 -3.28 0.13 30.94
C GLN A 21 -3.17 -0.09 32.47
N LYS A 22 -1.97 -0.37 33.00
CA LYS A 22 -1.77 -0.60 34.44
C LYS A 22 -1.85 0.67 35.29
N PHE A 23 -1.65 1.84 34.69
CA PHE A 23 -1.65 3.10 35.44
C PHE A 23 -3.05 3.62 35.78
N GLY A 24 -4.10 3.05 35.15
CA GLY A 24 -5.49 3.49 35.30
C GLY A 24 -5.73 4.82 34.57
N GLY A 25 -6.73 4.85 33.70
CA GLY A 25 -7.06 6.02 32.88
C GLY A 25 -7.44 5.62 31.46
N GLU A 26 -7.86 6.62 30.67
CA GLU A 26 -8.20 6.37 29.27
C GLU A 26 -6.94 6.25 28.41
N VAL A 27 -6.84 5.18 27.62
CA VAL A 27 -5.77 4.97 26.65
C VAL A 27 -6.37 4.98 25.25
N SER A 28 -5.93 5.94 24.44
CA SER A 28 -6.35 6.04 23.04
C SER A 28 -5.24 5.55 22.11
N LEU A 29 -5.62 4.82 21.05
CA LEU A 29 -4.69 4.35 20.03
C LEU A 29 -4.96 5.05 18.70
N TRP A 30 -3.94 5.75 18.18
CA TRP A 30 -3.95 6.30 16.83
C TRP A 30 -2.95 5.52 15.97
N ARG A 31 -3.47 4.87 14.93
CA ARG A 31 -2.71 4.12 13.93
C ARG A 31 -2.77 4.84 12.59
N TYR A 32 -1.67 4.77 11.84
CA TYR A 32 -1.63 5.16 10.44
C TYR A 32 -1.66 3.92 9.51
N SER A 33 -2.44 3.99 8.42
CA SER A 33 -2.54 2.93 7.42
C SER A 33 -2.35 3.42 5.97
N ALA A 34 -1.82 4.63 5.80
CA ALA A 34 -1.52 5.22 4.51
C ALA A 34 -0.11 5.81 4.53
N ARG A 35 0.41 6.06 3.33
CA ARG A 35 1.71 6.69 3.11
C ARG A 35 1.48 8.14 2.70
N PHE A 36 1.57 9.04 3.68
CA PHE A 36 1.11 10.41 3.53
C PHE A 36 2.00 11.26 2.63
N ASP A 37 3.29 10.93 2.52
CA ASP A 37 4.22 11.61 1.64
C ASP A 37 4.08 11.21 0.16
N ASN A 38 3.46 10.06 -0.12
CA ASN A 38 3.10 9.62 -1.47
C ASN A 38 2.08 8.46 -1.47
N TYR A 39 0.85 8.72 -1.90
CA TYR A 39 -0.26 7.77 -2.00
C TYR A 39 -0.15 6.80 -3.18
N PHE A 40 0.75 7.02 -4.14
CA PHE A 40 0.99 6.09 -5.26
C PHE A 40 2.06 5.05 -4.94
N VAL A 41 2.88 5.28 -3.91
CA VAL A 41 3.85 4.31 -3.44
C VAL A 41 3.14 3.22 -2.62
N PRO A 42 3.30 1.93 -2.97
CA PRO A 42 2.62 0.84 -2.29
C PRO A 42 3.06 0.71 -0.83
N SER A 43 2.08 0.39 0.04
CA SER A 43 2.29 0.25 1.47
C SER A 43 1.33 -0.77 2.06
N ASP A 44 1.88 -1.85 2.62
CA ASP A 44 1.11 -2.92 3.22
C ASP A 44 0.71 -2.56 4.66
N SER A 45 -0.49 -2.01 4.78
CA SER A 45 -1.18 -1.81 6.05
C SER A 45 -2.26 -2.85 6.34
N ILE A 46 -2.50 -3.78 5.40
CA ILE A 46 -3.55 -4.79 5.46
C ILE A 46 -3.07 -6.00 6.26
N SER A 47 -1.86 -6.52 6.02
CA SER A 47 -1.35 -7.74 6.68
C SER A 47 -1.30 -7.66 8.20
N SER A 48 -1.09 -6.46 8.75
CA SER A 48 -1.08 -6.22 10.20
C SER A 48 -2.41 -5.69 10.75
N MET A 49 -3.40 -5.41 9.91
CA MET A 49 -4.62 -4.70 10.33
C MET A 49 -5.38 -5.48 11.42
N GLN A 50 -5.69 -6.75 11.19
CA GLN A 50 -6.45 -7.53 12.16
C GLN A 50 -5.74 -7.70 13.51
N SER A 51 -4.42 -7.93 13.51
CA SER A 51 -3.68 -8.09 14.76
C SER A 51 -3.64 -6.79 15.57
N VAL A 52 -3.54 -5.63 14.90
CA VAL A 52 -3.64 -4.32 15.56
C VAL A 52 -5.04 -4.07 16.11
N TYR A 53 -6.10 -4.40 15.36
CA TYR A 53 -7.48 -4.24 15.83
C TYR A 53 -7.78 -5.15 17.04
N ARG A 54 -7.31 -6.39 17.00
CA ARG A 54 -7.40 -7.32 18.16
C ARG A 54 -6.65 -6.78 19.36
N ALA A 55 -5.46 -6.21 19.18
CA ALA A 55 -4.71 -5.60 20.26
C ALA A 55 -5.48 -4.40 20.85
N ALA A 56 -5.98 -3.50 20.00
CA ALA A 56 -6.79 -2.35 20.42
C ALA A 56 -8.01 -2.78 21.27
N ALA A 57 -8.74 -3.81 20.81
CA ALA A 57 -9.89 -4.35 21.53
C ALA A 57 -9.51 -5.08 22.84
N LYS A 58 -8.40 -5.83 22.85
CA LYS A 58 -7.96 -6.60 24.03
C LYS A 58 -7.50 -5.70 25.16
N TYR A 59 -6.74 -4.66 24.84
CA TYR A 59 -6.19 -3.74 25.82
C TYR A 59 -7.08 -2.50 25.94
N SER A 60 -8.39 -2.67 25.72
CA SER A 60 -9.46 -1.68 25.93
C SER A 60 -9.05 -0.26 25.55
N ALA A 61 -8.70 -0.02 24.28
CA ALA A 61 -8.57 1.34 23.79
C ALA A 61 -9.91 2.06 24.02
N ASP A 62 -9.95 3.07 24.88
CA ASP A 62 -11.16 3.88 25.08
C ASP A 62 -11.54 4.58 23.77
N ASN A 63 -10.52 4.94 22.99
CA ASN A 63 -10.68 5.45 21.64
C ASN A 63 -9.67 4.79 20.69
N PHE A 64 -10.13 4.39 19.51
CA PHE A 64 -9.28 3.85 18.45
C PHE A 64 -9.53 4.58 17.13
N ALA A 65 -8.46 5.13 16.56
CA ALA A 65 -8.46 5.78 15.26
C ALA A 65 -7.45 5.10 14.33
N ASP A 66 -7.90 4.63 13.16
CA ASP A 66 -7.04 4.13 12.09
C ASP A 66 -7.12 5.07 10.89
N GLN A 67 -6.17 5.98 10.78
CA GLN A 67 -6.12 7.01 9.76
C GLN A 67 -5.58 6.47 8.43
N GLY A 68 -6.42 6.54 7.40
CA GLY A 68 -6.06 6.22 6.02
C GLY A 68 -5.68 7.48 5.22
N VAL A 69 -5.85 7.40 3.90
CA VAL A 69 -5.62 8.53 2.98
C VAL A 69 -6.45 9.74 3.39
N SER A 70 -5.87 10.95 3.29
CA SER A 70 -6.49 12.22 3.65
C SER A 70 -6.56 13.15 2.43
N GLY A 71 -7.50 14.10 2.43
CA GLY A 71 -7.63 15.13 1.40
C GLY A 71 -8.09 14.66 0.01
N THR A 72 -8.38 13.37 -0.18
CA THR A 72 -8.98 12.83 -1.41
C THR A 72 -9.92 11.66 -1.08
N THR A 73 -10.95 11.47 -1.91
CA THR A 73 -11.91 10.35 -1.78
C THR A 73 -11.54 9.17 -2.68
N VAL A 74 -10.82 9.42 -3.76
CA VAL A 74 -10.32 8.39 -4.70
C VAL A 74 -8.81 8.31 -4.57
N ALA A 75 -8.30 7.09 -4.34
CA ALA A 75 -6.88 6.81 -4.21
C ALA A 75 -6.59 5.36 -4.61
N ALA A 76 -5.39 5.15 -5.15
CA ALA A 76 -4.83 3.83 -5.47
C ALA A 76 -4.39 3.07 -4.20
N ASN A 77 -3.68 1.97 -4.38
CA ASN A 77 -3.15 1.12 -3.32
C ASN A 77 -4.26 0.56 -2.42
N PHE A 78 -5.33 0.07 -3.05
CA PHE A 78 -6.45 -0.63 -2.42
C PHE A 78 -7.14 0.20 -1.32
N ASN A 79 -7.24 1.52 -1.49
CA ASN A 79 -7.81 2.41 -0.46
C ASN A 79 -9.26 2.04 -0.08
N ALA A 80 -10.10 1.71 -1.07
CA ALA A 80 -11.48 1.28 -0.83
C ALA A 80 -11.55 -0.02 -0.01
N LEU A 81 -10.66 -0.98 -0.29
CA LEU A 81 -10.54 -2.22 0.49
C LEU A 81 -10.10 -1.93 1.93
N LYS A 82 -9.12 -1.04 2.12
CA LYS A 82 -8.67 -0.64 3.46
C LYS A 82 -9.84 -0.05 4.26
N ILE A 83 -10.63 0.85 3.70
CA ILE A 83 -11.83 1.41 4.36
C ILE A 83 -12.86 0.31 4.70
N TYR A 84 -13.11 -0.62 3.78
CA TYR A 84 -14.01 -1.75 3.99
C TYR A 84 -13.55 -2.65 5.16
N LEU A 85 -12.28 -3.04 5.17
CA LEU A 85 -11.71 -3.89 6.23
C LEU A 85 -11.76 -3.20 7.59
N LYS A 86 -11.39 -1.90 7.66
CA LYS A 86 -11.50 -1.10 8.89
C LYS A 86 -12.92 -1.13 9.44
N SER A 87 -13.92 -0.94 8.58
CA SER A 87 -15.34 -0.96 8.96
C SER A 87 -15.79 -2.33 9.49
N LYS A 88 -15.32 -3.42 8.86
CA LYS A 88 -15.64 -4.79 9.29
C LYS A 88 -14.97 -5.15 10.62
N LEU A 89 -13.68 -4.85 10.75
CA LEU A 89 -12.91 -5.18 11.93
C LEU A 89 -13.26 -4.31 13.14
N ALA A 90 -13.69 -3.05 12.92
CA ALA A 90 -14.23 -2.21 13.99
C ALA A 90 -15.50 -2.80 14.62
N LYS A 91 -16.31 -3.51 13.81
CA LYS A 91 -17.49 -4.24 14.30
C LYS A 91 -17.11 -5.57 14.96
N ASN A 92 -16.15 -6.31 14.38
CA ASN A 92 -15.72 -7.60 14.88
C ASN A 92 -14.25 -7.87 14.51
N VAL A 93 -13.36 -7.82 15.50
CA VAL A 93 -11.92 -8.02 15.31
C VAL A 93 -11.54 -9.47 14.95
N ASN A 94 -12.50 -10.41 15.04
CA ASN A 94 -12.31 -11.83 14.78
C ASN A 94 -12.94 -12.31 13.46
N GLU A 95 -13.35 -11.39 12.59
CA GLU A 95 -13.78 -11.75 11.22
C GLU A 95 -12.73 -12.58 10.49
N ASP A 96 -13.17 -13.41 9.54
CA ASP A 96 -12.26 -14.10 8.64
C ASP A 96 -11.73 -13.13 7.58
N ILE A 97 -10.49 -12.68 7.75
CA ILE A 97 -9.90 -11.65 6.90
C ILE A 97 -9.72 -12.14 5.46
N ASP A 98 -9.39 -13.41 5.24
CA ASP A 98 -9.19 -13.96 3.89
C ASP A 98 -10.52 -14.00 3.14
N THR A 99 -11.59 -14.39 3.84
CA THR A 99 -12.95 -14.33 3.30
C THR A 99 -13.37 -12.88 2.99
N LEU A 100 -13.07 -11.92 3.87
CA LEU A 100 -13.37 -10.50 3.63
C LEU A 100 -12.65 -9.95 2.39
N LEU A 101 -11.36 -10.28 2.22
CA LEU A 101 -10.56 -9.85 1.07
C LEU A 101 -11.14 -10.38 -0.24
N LYS A 102 -11.42 -11.69 -0.31
CA LYS A 102 -12.00 -12.32 -1.51
C LYS A 102 -13.38 -11.77 -1.84
N ASN A 103 -14.25 -11.66 -0.84
CA ASN A 103 -15.60 -11.11 -1.01
C ASN A 103 -15.56 -9.67 -1.51
N PHE A 104 -14.67 -8.84 -0.96
CA PHE A 104 -14.49 -7.48 -1.44
C PHE A 104 -14.02 -7.46 -2.88
N CYS A 105 -12.97 -8.19 -3.24
CA CYS A 105 -12.43 -8.15 -4.59
C CYS A 105 -13.47 -8.61 -5.63
N ASN A 106 -14.21 -9.68 -5.35
CA ASN A 106 -15.27 -10.17 -6.22
C ASN A 106 -16.42 -9.18 -6.39
N ALA A 107 -16.84 -8.50 -5.32
CA ALA A 107 -17.90 -7.51 -5.39
C ALA A 107 -17.45 -6.18 -6.01
N TYR A 108 -16.23 -5.74 -5.70
CA TYR A 108 -15.73 -4.42 -6.07
C TYR A 108 -15.14 -4.37 -7.47
N TYR A 109 -14.55 -5.46 -7.96
CA TYR A 109 -13.95 -5.56 -9.29
C TYR A 109 -14.72 -6.48 -10.26
N GLY A 110 -15.81 -7.12 -9.80
CA GLY A 110 -16.67 -7.94 -10.65
C GLY A 110 -15.94 -9.19 -11.16
N ALA A 111 -16.02 -9.45 -12.47
CA ALA A 111 -15.36 -10.59 -13.10
C ALA A 111 -13.83 -10.58 -12.95
N ALA A 112 -13.24 -9.41 -12.69
CA ALA A 112 -11.80 -9.28 -12.41
C ALA A 112 -11.43 -9.52 -10.94
N GLY A 113 -12.38 -9.89 -10.07
CA GLY A 113 -12.17 -10.03 -8.63
C GLY A 113 -11.03 -10.95 -8.24
N GLU A 114 -10.96 -12.15 -8.82
CA GLU A 114 -9.87 -13.10 -8.54
C GLU A 114 -8.51 -12.55 -8.98
N LYS A 115 -8.47 -11.84 -10.11
CA LYS A 115 -7.24 -11.24 -10.63
C LYS A 115 -6.72 -10.12 -9.73
N MET A 116 -7.62 -9.24 -9.29
CA MET A 116 -7.26 -8.14 -8.38
C MET A 116 -6.91 -8.64 -6.97
N TYR A 117 -7.50 -9.76 -6.52
CA TYR A 117 -7.08 -10.43 -5.30
C TYR A 117 -5.67 -11.02 -5.43
N ALA A 118 -5.35 -11.64 -6.56
CA ALA A 118 -4.00 -12.14 -6.84
C ALA A 118 -2.96 -11.01 -6.89
N PHE A 119 -3.33 -9.85 -7.46
CA PHE A 119 -2.48 -8.66 -7.46
C PHE A 119 -2.17 -8.18 -6.04
N LEU A 120 -3.18 -8.07 -5.19
CA LEU A 120 -2.99 -7.71 -3.78
C LEU A 120 -2.00 -8.64 -3.08
N LEU A 121 -2.14 -9.96 -3.26
CA LEU A 121 -1.24 -10.94 -2.64
C LEU A 121 0.19 -10.82 -3.18
N ALA A 122 0.36 -10.57 -4.48
CA ALA A 122 1.66 -10.36 -5.09
C ALA A 122 2.35 -9.10 -4.54
N GLU A 123 1.62 -7.99 -4.41
CA GLU A 123 2.11 -6.76 -3.82
C GLU A 123 2.55 -6.98 -2.36
N GLN A 124 1.72 -7.61 -1.53
CA GLN A 124 2.04 -7.89 -0.13
C GLN A 124 3.25 -8.81 0.03
N ALA A 125 3.32 -9.86 -0.78
CA ALA A 125 4.46 -10.79 -0.77
C ALA A 125 5.76 -10.06 -1.12
N TRP A 126 5.72 -9.19 -2.13
CA TRP A 126 6.90 -8.44 -2.56
C TRP A 126 7.33 -7.38 -1.55
N LEU A 127 6.40 -6.64 -0.96
CA LEU A 127 6.73 -5.66 0.08
C LEU A 127 7.42 -6.32 1.28
N LYS A 128 7.06 -7.58 1.60
CA LYS A 128 7.78 -8.38 2.59
C LYS A 128 9.20 -8.71 2.14
N THR A 129 9.38 -9.20 0.90
CA THR A 129 10.71 -9.48 0.33
C THR A 129 11.57 -8.23 0.29
N LEU A 130 11.03 -7.08 -0.13
CA LEU A 130 11.70 -5.80 -0.13
C LEU A 130 12.18 -5.43 1.28
N SER A 131 11.32 -5.58 2.29
CA SER A 131 11.70 -5.32 3.68
C SER A 131 12.83 -6.24 4.17
N GLU A 132 12.87 -7.50 3.72
CA GLU A 132 13.94 -8.44 4.03
C GLU A 132 15.25 -8.03 3.35
N LYS A 133 15.22 -7.67 2.06
CA LYS A 133 16.39 -7.16 1.32
C LYS A 133 16.99 -5.91 1.98
N VAL A 134 16.14 -4.94 2.34
CA VAL A 134 16.59 -3.71 3.02
C VAL A 134 17.23 -4.03 4.38
N LYS A 135 16.66 -4.99 5.11
CA LYS A 135 17.19 -5.42 6.41
C LYS A 135 18.55 -6.11 6.27
N GLU A 136 18.74 -6.93 5.24
CA GLU A 136 20.03 -7.56 4.93
C GLU A 136 21.10 -6.52 4.62
N ASP A 137 20.76 -5.50 3.83
CA ASP A 137 21.71 -4.45 3.42
C ASP A 137 22.05 -3.47 4.55
N THR A 138 21.07 -3.12 5.38
CA THR A 138 21.21 -2.02 6.37
C THR A 138 21.31 -2.49 7.81
N GLY A 139 21.02 -3.76 8.09
CA GLY A 139 20.87 -4.30 9.45
C GLY A 139 19.64 -3.80 10.21
N ALA A 140 18.85 -2.88 9.63
CA ALA A 140 17.68 -2.29 10.27
C ALA A 140 16.39 -3.05 9.91
N ASP A 141 15.62 -3.42 10.93
CA ASP A 141 14.27 -3.97 10.75
C ASP A 141 13.30 -2.83 10.42
N LYS A 142 13.16 -2.53 9.12
CA LYS A 142 12.35 -1.42 8.61
C LYS A 142 10.87 -1.78 8.41
N THR A 143 10.28 -2.58 9.31
CA THR A 143 8.87 -3.01 9.19
C THR A 143 7.88 -1.90 9.58
N GLY A 144 7.14 -1.35 8.61
CA GLY A 144 6.01 -0.43 8.83
C GLY A 144 5.88 0.66 7.77
N CYS A 145 4.70 1.29 7.69
CA CYS A 145 4.35 2.34 6.71
C CYS A 145 5.28 3.58 6.73
N HIS A 146 6.04 3.77 7.81
CA HIS A 146 6.97 4.90 8.01
C HIS A 146 8.46 4.51 7.96
N ILE A 147 8.81 3.24 7.77
CA ILE A 147 10.20 2.80 8.02
C ILE A 147 10.95 2.45 6.74
N ILE A 148 10.28 2.04 5.66
CA ILE A 148 10.94 2.04 4.34
C ILE A 148 10.98 3.49 3.84
N CYS A 149 12.15 4.12 3.97
CA CYS A 149 12.32 5.51 3.58
C CYS A 149 12.21 5.66 2.05
N ASN A 150 11.87 6.87 1.59
CA ASN A 150 11.71 7.17 0.16
C ASN A 150 12.90 6.67 -0.69
N SER A 151 14.12 6.82 -0.18
CA SER A 151 15.33 6.36 -0.87
C SER A 151 15.35 4.85 -1.12
N ASP A 152 14.76 4.03 -0.25
CA ASP A 152 14.71 2.58 -0.45
C ASP A 152 13.61 2.22 -1.45
N LEU A 153 12.42 2.81 -1.35
CA LEU A 153 11.32 2.50 -2.29
C LEU A 153 11.60 2.96 -3.71
N PHE A 154 12.46 3.96 -3.90
CA PHE A 154 12.89 4.38 -5.23
C PHE A 154 14.22 3.76 -5.68
N ASN A 155 14.78 2.83 -4.90
CA ASN A 155 15.99 2.12 -5.28
C ASN A 155 15.63 0.88 -6.12
N ALA A 156 16.04 0.92 -7.39
CA ALA A 156 15.82 -0.15 -8.37
C ALA A 156 16.30 -1.55 -7.90
N LYS A 157 17.32 -1.62 -7.03
CA LYS A 157 17.80 -2.89 -6.45
C LYS A 157 16.70 -3.67 -5.71
N TYR A 158 15.76 -2.96 -5.09
CA TYR A 158 14.73 -3.58 -4.27
C TYR A 158 13.46 -3.93 -5.06
N TRP A 159 13.39 -3.54 -6.34
CA TRP A 159 12.29 -3.82 -7.26
C TRP A 159 12.72 -4.77 -8.39
N ASP A 160 13.71 -5.60 -8.11
CA ASP A 160 14.26 -6.59 -9.02
C ASP A 160 14.06 -8.00 -8.45
N ASP A 161 13.42 -8.87 -9.24
CA ASP A 161 13.09 -10.26 -8.93
C ASP A 161 14.07 -11.28 -9.51
N THR A 162 15.24 -10.82 -9.97
CA THR A 162 16.31 -11.70 -10.41
C THR A 162 16.68 -12.68 -9.29
N PRO A 163 16.71 -14.00 -9.56
CA PRO A 163 17.05 -15.00 -8.56
C PRO A 163 18.43 -14.76 -7.93
N SER A 164 18.55 -15.06 -6.63
CA SER A 164 19.83 -14.94 -5.92
C SER A 164 20.94 -15.75 -6.61
N GLY A 165 22.12 -15.14 -6.73
CA GLY A 165 23.28 -15.73 -7.41
C GLY A 165 23.35 -15.47 -8.91
N VAL A 166 22.31 -14.89 -9.52
CA VAL A 166 22.36 -14.43 -10.91
C VAL A 166 22.98 -13.03 -10.97
N LEU A 167 23.93 -12.83 -11.89
CA LEU A 167 24.58 -11.54 -12.08
C LEU A 167 23.63 -10.51 -12.70
N ILE A 168 23.31 -9.47 -11.94
CA ILE A 168 22.52 -8.34 -12.42
C ILE A 168 23.44 -7.37 -13.15
N LYS A 169 23.24 -7.20 -14.46
CA LYS A 169 24.01 -6.25 -15.29
C LYS A 169 23.45 -4.82 -15.23
N LYS A 170 22.12 -4.71 -15.12
CA LYS A 170 21.37 -3.46 -15.06
C LYS A 170 20.02 -3.78 -14.42
N TYR A 171 19.56 -2.93 -13.50
CA TYR A 171 18.19 -2.99 -13.01
C TYR A 171 17.24 -2.35 -14.03
N ASP A 172 16.12 -3.01 -14.31
CA ASP A 172 15.08 -2.52 -15.23
C ASP A 172 13.67 -2.76 -14.67
N ALA A 173 12.67 -2.21 -15.36
CA ALA A 173 11.28 -2.24 -14.90
C ALA A 173 10.54 -3.55 -15.20
N SER A 174 11.21 -4.62 -15.67
CA SER A 174 10.56 -5.86 -16.14
C SER A 174 9.58 -6.45 -15.13
N MET A 175 9.96 -6.53 -13.85
CA MET A 175 9.10 -7.03 -12.78
C MET A 175 7.80 -6.22 -12.66
N LEU A 176 7.89 -4.89 -12.57
CA LEU A 176 6.73 -4.00 -12.44
C LEU A 176 5.88 -3.94 -13.72
N LYS A 177 6.52 -4.05 -14.89
CA LYS A 177 5.81 -4.16 -16.17
C LYS A 177 5.04 -5.47 -16.26
N GLY A 178 5.62 -6.57 -15.76
CA GLY A 178 4.95 -7.85 -15.59
C GLY A 178 3.75 -7.74 -14.65
N TRP A 179 3.88 -7.02 -13.52
CA TRP A 179 2.73 -6.76 -12.66
C TRP A 179 1.61 -6.01 -13.39
N TYR A 180 1.95 -4.98 -14.15
CA TYR A 180 0.97 -4.23 -14.90
C TYR A 180 0.25 -5.10 -15.94
N SER A 181 0.98 -5.87 -16.76
CA SER A 181 0.38 -6.75 -17.77
C SER A 181 -0.42 -7.90 -17.14
N ASP A 182 0.19 -8.61 -16.19
CA ASP A 182 -0.34 -9.88 -15.69
C ASP A 182 -1.55 -9.69 -14.78
N TYR A 183 -1.65 -8.52 -14.14
CA TYR A 183 -2.73 -8.17 -13.22
C TYR A 183 -3.64 -7.06 -13.73
N ILE A 184 -3.12 -5.89 -14.09
CA ILE A 184 -3.96 -4.73 -14.40
C ILE A 184 -4.59 -4.88 -15.79
N GLU A 185 -3.80 -5.13 -16.83
CA GLU A 185 -4.32 -5.31 -18.19
C GLU A 185 -5.18 -6.56 -18.28
N ALA A 186 -4.69 -7.68 -17.74
CA ALA A 186 -5.46 -8.92 -17.69
C ALA A 186 -6.78 -8.79 -16.88
N ALA A 187 -6.85 -7.90 -15.88
CA ALA A 187 -8.11 -7.60 -15.18
C ALA A 187 -9.04 -6.74 -16.03
N LEU A 188 -8.51 -5.77 -16.78
CA LEU A 188 -9.28 -4.92 -17.67
C LEU A 188 -9.92 -5.73 -18.80
N ASP A 189 -9.24 -6.74 -19.33
CA ASP A 189 -9.77 -7.65 -20.36
C ASP A 189 -11.01 -8.44 -19.90
N LEU A 190 -11.21 -8.59 -18.58
CA LEU A 190 -12.33 -9.33 -17.99
C LEU A 190 -13.58 -8.47 -17.78
N VAL A 191 -13.52 -7.17 -18.01
CA VAL A 191 -14.62 -6.23 -17.73
C VAL A 191 -14.88 -5.31 -18.92
N ALA A 192 -16.10 -4.80 -19.03
CA ALA A 192 -16.41 -3.84 -20.09
C ALA A 192 -15.60 -2.54 -19.90
N GLU A 193 -15.01 -2.04 -20.98
CA GLU A 193 -14.06 -0.91 -20.99
C GLU A 193 -14.58 0.35 -20.26
N ASN A 194 -15.88 0.64 -20.41
CA ASN A 194 -16.55 1.82 -19.83
C ASN A 194 -17.30 1.50 -18.53
N SER A 195 -17.06 0.34 -17.92
CA SER A 195 -17.69 -0.04 -16.65
C SER A 195 -17.01 0.60 -15.44
N GLU A 196 -17.75 0.66 -14.33
CA GLU A 196 -17.15 1.13 -13.07
C GLU A 196 -16.10 0.15 -12.53
N TYR A 197 -16.16 -1.13 -12.91
CA TYR A 197 -15.09 -2.09 -12.63
C TYR A 197 -13.79 -1.69 -13.34
N ALA A 198 -13.86 -1.35 -14.63
CA ALA A 198 -12.69 -0.91 -15.38
C ALA A 198 -12.08 0.36 -14.78
N LYS A 199 -12.90 1.33 -14.36
CA LYS A 199 -12.44 2.53 -13.64
C LYS A 199 -11.70 2.18 -12.34
N ARG A 200 -12.25 1.27 -11.52
CA ARG A 200 -11.64 0.82 -10.26
C ARG A 200 -10.30 0.12 -10.50
N ILE A 201 -10.19 -0.71 -11.53
CA ILE A 201 -8.94 -1.40 -11.90
C ILE A 201 -7.90 -0.37 -12.37
N ARG A 202 -8.29 0.60 -13.21
CA ARG A 202 -7.39 1.68 -13.68
C ARG A 202 -6.86 2.52 -12.52
N ILE A 203 -7.65 2.76 -11.47
CA ILE A 203 -7.20 3.45 -10.25
C ILE A 203 -6.02 2.69 -9.61
N GLU A 204 -6.11 1.37 -9.46
CA GLU A 204 -5.00 0.59 -8.90
C GLU A 204 -3.79 0.56 -9.84
N GLY A 205 -4.03 0.56 -11.16
CA GLY A 205 -2.96 0.64 -12.17
C GLY A 205 -2.11 1.91 -12.10
N ILE A 206 -2.65 3.04 -11.59
CA ILE A 206 -1.88 4.29 -11.43
C ILE A 206 -0.65 4.09 -10.55
N ALA A 207 -0.78 3.32 -9.44
CA ALA A 207 0.34 3.08 -8.53
C ALA A 207 1.47 2.30 -9.21
N VAL A 208 1.14 1.27 -9.98
CA VAL A 208 2.14 0.45 -10.70
C VAL A 208 2.86 1.29 -11.77
N ARG A 209 2.11 2.06 -12.57
CA ARG A 209 2.69 2.96 -13.58
C ARG A 209 3.61 4.00 -12.96
N TYR A 210 3.17 4.59 -11.84
CA TYR A 210 3.99 5.52 -11.08
C TYR A 210 5.30 4.88 -10.64
N MET A 211 5.28 3.65 -10.10
CA MET A 211 6.51 2.96 -9.68
C MET A 211 7.43 2.62 -10.84
N ILE A 212 6.90 2.24 -12.01
CA ILE A 212 7.70 1.98 -13.23
C ILE A 212 8.52 3.22 -13.58
N TYR A 213 7.88 4.39 -13.65
CA TYR A 213 8.57 5.63 -14.00
C TYR A 213 9.45 6.15 -12.84
N ALA A 214 8.94 6.16 -11.61
CA ALA A 214 9.64 6.69 -10.43
C ALA A 214 10.85 5.85 -9.98
N VAL A 215 10.94 4.57 -10.33
CA VAL A 215 12.11 3.74 -9.98
C VAL A 215 13.11 3.67 -11.13
N TYR A 216 12.62 3.59 -12.37
CA TYR A 216 13.45 3.24 -13.53
C TYR A 216 13.54 4.33 -14.59
N ASN A 217 12.77 5.40 -14.49
CA ASN A 217 12.58 6.39 -15.55
C ASN A 217 12.16 5.72 -16.88
N ASP A 218 11.35 4.66 -16.78
CA ASP A 218 10.76 3.94 -17.92
C ASP A 218 9.36 4.50 -18.16
N ASP A 219 9.16 5.11 -19.32
CA ASP A 219 7.91 5.79 -19.72
C ASP A 219 6.99 4.91 -20.57
N SER A 220 7.25 3.60 -20.66
CA SER A 220 6.46 2.68 -21.50
C SER A 220 4.99 2.61 -21.08
N TYR A 221 4.66 2.98 -19.84
CA TYR A 221 3.30 3.15 -19.34
C TYR A 221 2.97 4.60 -18.97
N GLY A 222 3.68 5.56 -19.53
CA GLY A 222 3.53 6.99 -19.31
C GLY A 222 4.48 7.56 -18.26
N ASP A 223 4.92 8.78 -18.51
CA ASP A 223 5.64 9.62 -17.55
C ASP A 223 4.69 10.22 -16.49
N PHE A 224 5.25 11.00 -15.56
CA PHE A 224 4.46 11.68 -14.53
C PHE A 224 3.34 12.57 -15.09
N SER A 225 3.57 13.26 -16.21
CA SER A 225 2.55 14.10 -16.85
C SER A 225 1.36 13.29 -17.35
N ARG A 226 1.63 12.15 -18.01
CA ARG A 226 0.59 11.25 -18.50
C ARG A 226 -0.15 10.56 -17.36
N ILE A 227 0.58 10.12 -16.33
CA ILE A 227 0.00 9.50 -15.13
C ILE A 227 -0.91 10.50 -14.40
N ALA A 228 -0.48 11.75 -14.24
CA ALA A 228 -1.28 12.82 -13.63
C ALA A 228 -2.57 13.08 -14.41
N ALA A 229 -2.50 13.14 -15.74
CA ALA A 229 -3.67 13.33 -16.59
C ALA A 229 -4.69 12.19 -16.44
N ASP A 230 -4.23 10.93 -16.47
CA ASP A 230 -5.09 9.77 -16.32
C ASP A 230 -5.69 9.69 -14.90
N ALA A 231 -4.90 9.99 -13.87
CA ALA A 231 -5.36 10.05 -12.48
C ALA A 231 -6.49 11.08 -12.28
N LYS A 232 -6.37 12.26 -12.90
CA LYS A 232 -7.44 13.29 -12.89
C LYS A 232 -8.74 12.78 -13.50
N LEU A 233 -8.66 12.10 -14.65
CA LEU A 233 -9.84 11.50 -15.32
C LEU A 233 -10.53 10.45 -14.44
N LEU A 234 -9.77 9.77 -13.58
CA LEU A 234 -10.29 8.79 -12.62
C LEU A 234 -10.84 9.42 -11.34
N GLY A 235 -10.69 10.74 -11.16
CA GLY A 235 -11.14 11.49 -9.99
C GLY A 235 -10.13 11.53 -8.84
N ILE A 236 -8.88 11.12 -9.06
CA ILE A 236 -7.81 11.27 -8.08
C ILE A 236 -7.35 12.73 -8.10
N THR A 237 -7.45 13.41 -6.96
CA THR A 237 -7.11 14.84 -6.83
C THR A 237 -5.78 15.08 -6.12
N ARG A 238 -5.29 14.08 -5.37
CA ARG A 238 -4.06 14.17 -4.59
C ARG A 238 -3.25 12.90 -4.69
N PHE A 239 -1.93 13.06 -4.68
CA PHE A 239 -0.97 11.97 -4.55
C PHE A 239 -0.15 12.08 -3.25
N ALA A 240 -0.32 13.12 -2.42
CA ALA A 240 0.26 13.21 -1.08
C ALA A 240 -0.51 14.18 -0.15
N GLU A 241 -0.28 14.08 1.15
CA GLU A 241 -0.65 15.05 2.18
C GLU A 241 0.45 16.11 2.32
N GLY A 242 0.08 17.38 2.21
CA GLY A 242 1.05 18.47 2.34
C GLY A 242 2.18 18.35 1.32
N ASN A 243 3.43 18.34 1.79
CA ASN A 243 4.64 18.29 0.97
C ASN A 243 4.87 16.88 0.41
N SER A 244 4.91 16.75 -0.92
CA SER A 244 5.12 15.48 -1.62
C SER A 244 6.59 15.13 -1.83
N PHE A 245 6.90 13.82 -1.86
CA PHE A 245 8.22 13.32 -2.27
C PHE A 245 8.12 12.45 -3.53
N THR A 246 8.94 12.77 -4.53
CA THR A 246 9.23 11.91 -5.68
C THR A 246 10.72 11.52 -5.66
N ASN A 247 11.13 10.58 -6.52
CA ASN A 247 12.52 10.14 -6.65
C ASN A 247 13.45 11.23 -7.22
N THR A 248 12.89 12.18 -7.98
CA THR A 248 13.61 13.22 -8.70
C THR A 248 13.75 14.52 -7.89
N GLU A 249 12.90 14.72 -6.87
CA GLU A 249 12.63 16.04 -6.32
C GLU A 249 12.16 15.94 -4.85
N SER A 250 12.88 16.57 -3.90
CA SER A 250 12.36 16.87 -2.55
C SER A 250 11.73 18.25 -2.59
N TYR A 251 10.40 18.35 -2.62
CA TYR A 251 9.77 19.66 -2.72
C TYR A 251 8.71 19.90 -1.68
N GLU A 252 8.80 21.10 -1.14
CA GLU A 252 7.77 21.87 -0.47
C GLU A 252 6.63 22.22 -1.46
N ARG A 253 6.06 21.24 -2.18
CA ARG A 253 4.91 21.40 -3.08
C ARG A 253 3.69 20.67 -2.53
N ASP A 254 2.53 21.30 -2.69
CA ASP A 254 1.23 20.72 -2.35
C ASP A 254 1.02 19.42 -3.15
N GLY A 255 0.76 18.31 -2.46
CA GLY A 255 0.54 16.97 -3.03
C GLY A 255 -0.72 16.80 -3.88
N THR A 256 -1.21 17.86 -4.51
CA THR A 256 -2.26 17.82 -5.54
C THR A 256 -1.74 17.17 -6.81
N ILE A 257 -2.60 16.44 -7.51
CA ILE A 257 -2.24 15.71 -8.73
C ILE A 257 -1.74 16.64 -9.86
N ASP A 258 -2.09 17.94 -9.84
CA ASP A 258 -1.56 18.94 -10.76
C ASP A 258 -0.06 19.18 -10.63
N ASN A 259 0.52 18.89 -9.47
CA ASN A 259 1.93 19.08 -9.17
C ASN A 259 2.77 17.81 -9.34
N LEU A 260 2.18 16.72 -9.85
CA LEU A 260 2.93 15.53 -10.21
C LEU A 260 3.68 15.79 -11.52
N SER A 261 4.96 16.13 -11.43
CA SER A 261 5.85 16.47 -12.55
C SER A 261 7.13 15.66 -12.53
#